data_AF-F4Y0L3-F1
#
_entry.id   AF-F4Y0L3-F1
#
_cell.length_a   1.000
_cell.length_b   1.000
_cell.length_c   1.000
_cell.angle_alpha   90.00
_cell.angle_beta   90.00
_cell.angle_gamma   90.00
#
_symmetry.space_group_name_H-M   'P 1'
#
loop_
_entity.id
_entity.type
_entity.pdbx_description
1 polymer ?
#
loop_
_entity_poly.entity_id
_entity_poly.type
_entity_poly.pdbx_seq_one_letter_code
_entity_poly.pdbx_strand_id
1 'polypeptide(L)'
;MKKNRLLCFILSLLLVIFAVGRISSAQITDPIPEQIKKSELSVGLEEVVQIPNSGTGRNKAARLNLLTHAGDGSGRLFVNDMRGKLYVIVDGTATVYMNLKKLICADFTYETPQQGFAYFAFHPEFAQNGIFYTVTSEVKTGSTPDFPVTKPIIDSNKKIIESAHHDVIREWKATNPSSNTFVGTSREILRIEEPYPDHNVGQLGFNPNAKPGDDDYGLLYIAVADGGSDGYPVSDTEAHGRWVFLAWSRWVFRWPLIRIHHGSITCLF
;
A
#
# COMPACT_ATOMS: atom_id res chain seq x y z
N MET A 1 58.80 20.62 33.71
CA MET A 1 57.46 20.07 34.04
C MET A 1 56.33 20.64 33.17
N LYS A 2 55.96 21.93 33.22
CA LYS A 2 54.76 22.44 32.50
C LYS A 2 54.74 22.20 30.97
N LYS A 3 55.85 22.45 30.24
CA LYS A 3 55.92 22.25 28.77
C LYS A 3 55.51 20.82 28.32
N ASN A 4 56.03 19.78 28.98
CA ASN A 4 55.78 18.39 28.58
C ASN A 4 54.29 18.02 28.71
N ARG A 5 53.59 18.51 29.76
CA ARG A 5 52.14 18.26 29.93
C ARG A 5 51.31 18.89 28.80
N LEU A 6 51.68 20.09 28.34
CA LEU A 6 51.01 20.74 27.20
C LEU A 6 51.24 19.95 25.90
N LEU A 7 52.47 19.49 25.66
CA LEU A 7 52.79 18.69 24.47
C LEU A 7 52.02 17.36 24.44
N CYS A 8 51.92 16.66 25.57
CA CYS A 8 51.10 15.45 25.69
C CYS A 8 49.60 15.72 25.44
N PHE A 9 49.07 16.84 25.92
CA PHE A 9 47.66 17.23 25.68
C PHE A 9 47.37 17.55 24.22
N ILE A 10 48.30 18.21 23.53
CA ILE A 10 48.18 18.49 22.09
C ILE A 10 48.26 17.19 21.27
N LEU A 11 49.17 16.29 21.62
CA LEU A 11 49.30 14.98 20.97
C LEU A 11 48.06 14.09 21.17
N SER A 12 47.49 14.03 22.38
CA SER A 12 46.27 13.25 22.63
C SER A 12 45.03 13.85 21.95
N LEU A 13 44.90 15.19 21.93
CA LEU A 13 43.82 15.86 21.21
C LEU A 13 43.90 15.61 19.69
N LEU A 14 45.11 15.69 19.11
CA LEU A 14 45.35 15.32 17.71
C LEU A 14 45.00 13.85 17.43
N LEU A 15 45.36 12.93 18.33
CA LEU A 15 45.05 11.51 18.19
C LEU A 15 43.53 11.24 18.18
N VAL A 16 42.78 11.94 19.03
CA VAL A 16 41.30 11.87 19.07
C VAL A 16 40.68 12.44 17.79
N ILE A 17 41.18 13.58 17.29
CA ILE A 17 40.71 14.16 16.02
C ILE A 17 40.97 13.20 14.84
N PHE A 18 42.14 12.55 14.79
CA PHE A 18 42.45 11.53 13.79
C PHE A 18 41.60 10.25 13.91
N ALA A 19 41.14 9.89 15.11
CA ALA A 19 40.26 8.75 15.31
C ALA A 19 38.81 9.06 14.88
N VAL A 20 38.27 10.21 15.27
CA VAL A 20 36.90 10.64 14.92
C VAL A 20 36.77 10.91 13.42
N GLY A 21 37.80 11.51 12.79
CA GLY A 21 37.83 11.81 11.36
C GLY A 21 37.86 10.60 10.41
N ARG A 22 37.79 9.36 10.92
CA ARG A 22 37.72 8.13 10.12
C ARG A 22 36.37 7.41 10.17
N ILE A 23 35.36 7.95 10.88
CA ILE A 23 33.99 7.40 10.90
C ILE A 23 33.07 8.17 9.92
N SER A 24 33.61 8.53 8.75
CA SER A 24 32.76 8.78 7.58
C SER A 24 32.38 7.41 6.99
N SER A 25 31.17 6.94 7.27
CA SER A 25 30.58 5.80 6.56
C SER A 25 30.71 6.04 5.06
N ALA A 26 31.36 5.13 4.34
CA ALA A 26 31.60 5.30 2.90
C ALA A 26 30.26 5.38 2.16
N GLN A 27 29.88 6.59 1.74
CA GLN A 27 28.67 6.81 0.96
C GLN A 27 28.83 6.05 -0.37
N ILE A 28 28.00 5.03 -0.56
CA ILE A 28 28.01 4.21 -1.77
C ILE A 28 27.47 5.07 -2.92
N THR A 29 28.40 5.72 -3.62
CA THR A 29 28.15 6.59 -4.77
C THR A 29 27.44 5.82 -5.87
N ASP A 30 27.97 4.65 -6.21
CA ASP A 30 27.34 3.67 -7.09
C ASP A 30 27.31 2.28 -6.42
N PRO A 31 26.12 1.69 -6.16
CA PRO A 31 26.00 0.35 -5.61
C PRO A 31 26.19 -0.76 -6.67
N ILE A 32 26.16 -0.43 -7.96
CA ILE A 32 26.39 -1.38 -9.07
C ILE A 32 27.35 -0.71 -10.08
N PRO A 33 28.63 -0.48 -9.70
CA PRO A 33 29.61 0.21 -10.54
C PRO A 33 30.05 -0.61 -11.77
N GLU A 34 29.67 -1.88 -11.85
CA GLU A 34 29.85 -2.71 -13.03
C GLU A 34 28.71 -2.48 -14.03
N GLN A 35 29.05 -2.25 -15.29
CA GLN A 35 28.05 -2.12 -16.36
C GLN A 35 27.18 -3.39 -16.43
N ILE A 36 25.88 -3.22 -16.19
CA ILE A 36 24.88 -4.29 -16.32
C ILE A 36 24.93 -4.82 -17.76
N LYS A 37 25.46 -6.03 -17.92
CA LYS A 37 25.57 -6.71 -19.22
C LYS A 37 24.17 -7.09 -19.70
N LYS A 38 23.91 -6.89 -20.99
CA LYS A 38 22.70 -7.43 -21.62
C LYS A 38 22.73 -8.96 -21.49
N SER A 39 21.61 -9.53 -21.06
CA SER A 39 21.43 -10.99 -20.99
C SER A 39 20.93 -11.55 -22.32
N GLU A 40 21.28 -12.80 -22.60
CA GLU A 40 20.71 -13.59 -23.71
C GLU A 40 19.31 -14.14 -23.38
N LEU A 41 18.82 -13.94 -22.14
CA LEU A 41 17.45 -14.27 -21.75
C LEU A 41 16.44 -13.41 -22.53
N SER A 42 15.59 -14.07 -23.32
CA SER A 42 14.39 -13.48 -23.91
C SER A 42 13.15 -13.75 -23.06
N VAL A 43 12.22 -12.81 -23.04
CA VAL A 43 10.90 -12.96 -22.39
C VAL A 43 9.85 -13.07 -23.50
N GLY A 44 9.15 -14.21 -23.54
CA GLY A 44 7.94 -14.37 -24.34
C GLY A 44 6.72 -13.84 -23.59
N LEU A 45 5.68 -13.46 -24.34
CA LEU A 45 4.36 -13.13 -23.80
C LEU A 45 3.31 -14.04 -24.45
N GLU A 46 2.39 -14.54 -23.64
CA GLU A 46 1.26 -15.39 -24.05
C GLU A 46 -0.04 -14.75 -23.55
N GLU A 47 -1.09 -14.75 -24.38
CA GLU A 47 -2.40 -14.20 -23.99
C GLU A 47 -3.19 -15.26 -23.21
N VAL A 48 -3.26 -15.10 -21.88
CA VAL A 48 -3.98 -16.03 -20.99
C VAL A 48 -5.49 -15.74 -20.97
N VAL A 49 -5.89 -14.47 -20.83
CA VAL A 49 -7.29 -14.03 -20.83
C VAL A 49 -7.42 -12.52 -21.00
N GLN A 50 -8.39 -12.07 -21.82
CA GLN A 50 -8.75 -10.65 -21.94
C GLN A 50 -9.95 -10.31 -21.03
N ILE A 51 -9.72 -9.47 -20.01
CA ILE A 51 -10.81 -8.96 -19.16
C ILE A 51 -11.71 -8.00 -19.97
N PRO A 52 -13.05 -8.09 -19.90
CA PRO A 52 -13.95 -7.23 -20.67
C PRO A 52 -13.76 -5.73 -20.42
N ASN A 53 -13.87 -4.92 -21.47
CA ASN A 53 -13.86 -3.45 -21.42
C ASN A 53 -14.85 -2.91 -20.38
N SER A 54 -14.45 -1.88 -19.62
CA SER A 54 -15.27 -1.25 -18.58
C SER A 54 -15.35 0.27 -18.64
N GLY A 55 -14.58 0.91 -19.53
CA GLY A 55 -14.68 2.33 -19.84
C GLY A 55 -15.30 2.58 -21.22
N THR A 56 -15.13 3.80 -21.75
CA THR A 56 -15.63 4.22 -23.07
C THR A 56 -14.53 4.87 -23.91
N GLY A 57 -14.76 4.94 -25.24
CA GLY A 57 -13.86 5.64 -26.17
C GLY A 57 -12.43 5.10 -26.15
N ARG A 58 -11.45 6.00 -25.99
CA ARG A 58 -10.03 5.66 -25.87
C ARG A 58 -9.71 4.93 -24.55
N ASN A 59 -10.47 5.18 -23.49
CA ASN A 59 -10.23 4.64 -22.14
C ASN A 59 -11.05 3.36 -21.88
N LYS A 60 -11.43 2.62 -22.94
CA LYS A 60 -12.35 1.47 -22.89
C LYS A 60 -11.84 0.27 -22.09
N ALA A 61 -10.53 0.02 -22.10
CA ALA A 61 -9.92 -1.10 -21.40
C ALA A 61 -10.22 -1.08 -19.90
N ALA A 62 -10.30 -2.26 -19.26
CA ALA A 62 -10.42 -2.37 -17.81
C ALA A 62 -9.18 -1.77 -17.12
N ARG A 63 -9.36 -1.10 -15.98
CA ARG A 63 -8.26 -0.59 -15.15
C ARG A 63 -7.80 -1.71 -14.22
N LEU A 64 -7.06 -2.68 -14.74
CA LEU A 64 -6.55 -3.81 -13.95
C LEU A 64 -5.41 -3.35 -13.03
N ASN A 65 -5.39 -3.79 -11.77
CA ASN A 65 -4.33 -3.39 -10.82
C ASN A 65 -3.61 -4.59 -10.17
N LEU A 66 -4.34 -5.55 -9.59
CA LEU A 66 -3.78 -6.73 -8.92
C LEU A 66 -4.38 -8.03 -9.47
N LEU A 67 -3.52 -8.96 -9.88
CA LEU A 67 -3.84 -10.35 -10.21
C LEU A 67 -3.23 -11.27 -9.14
N THR A 68 -4.05 -12.10 -8.48
CA THR A 68 -3.56 -13.06 -7.45
C THR A 68 -4.50 -14.25 -7.27
N HIS A 69 -4.06 -15.30 -6.58
CA HIS A 69 -4.88 -16.47 -6.23
C HIS A 69 -5.54 -16.33 -4.85
N ALA A 70 -6.61 -17.09 -4.59
CA ALA A 70 -7.27 -17.11 -3.28
C ALA A 70 -6.57 -17.95 -2.20
N GLY A 71 -5.48 -18.65 -2.53
CA GLY A 71 -4.75 -19.52 -1.57
C GLY A 71 -5.50 -20.80 -1.17
N ASP A 72 -6.68 -21.03 -1.75
CA ASP A 72 -7.65 -22.07 -1.41
C ASP A 72 -7.41 -23.44 -2.09
N GLY A 73 -6.27 -23.59 -2.79
CA GLY A 73 -5.94 -24.78 -3.58
C GLY A 73 -6.76 -24.95 -4.87
N SER A 74 -7.68 -24.04 -5.20
CA SER A 74 -8.59 -24.18 -6.35
C SER A 74 -7.96 -23.85 -7.71
N GLY A 75 -6.74 -23.29 -7.73
CA GLY A 75 -6.09 -22.77 -8.94
C GLY A 75 -6.70 -21.48 -9.51
N ARG A 76 -7.82 -21.00 -8.96
CA ARG A 76 -8.52 -19.80 -9.44
C ARG A 76 -7.69 -18.54 -9.22
N LEU A 77 -7.59 -17.73 -10.27
CA LEU A 77 -7.00 -16.40 -10.20
C LEU A 77 -8.11 -15.34 -10.10
N PHE A 78 -7.82 -14.23 -9.46
CA PHE A 78 -8.73 -13.11 -9.25
C PHE A 78 -8.05 -11.82 -9.69
N VAL A 79 -8.80 -10.93 -10.35
CA VAL A 79 -8.28 -9.62 -10.78
C VAL A 79 -9.32 -8.52 -10.62
N ASN A 80 -8.92 -7.40 -10.02
CA ASN A 80 -9.77 -6.22 -9.89
C ASN A 80 -9.69 -5.30 -11.11
N ASP A 81 -10.85 -4.80 -11.53
CA ASP A 81 -10.96 -3.59 -12.34
C ASP A 81 -11.29 -2.43 -11.39
N MET A 82 -10.45 -1.39 -11.37
CA MET A 82 -10.58 -0.24 -10.46
C MET A 82 -11.91 0.49 -10.60
N ARG A 83 -12.66 0.28 -11.69
CA ARG A 83 -14.05 0.76 -11.84
C ARG A 83 -15.08 -0.05 -11.03
N GLY A 84 -14.63 -0.94 -10.15
CA GLY A 84 -15.40 -1.56 -9.08
C GLY A 84 -15.94 -2.97 -9.38
N LYS A 85 -15.14 -3.83 -10.04
CA LYS A 85 -15.45 -5.26 -10.20
C LYS A 85 -14.26 -6.11 -9.78
N LEU A 86 -14.55 -7.24 -9.13
CA LEU A 86 -13.61 -8.36 -8.99
C LEU A 86 -14.02 -9.44 -9.99
N TYR A 87 -13.08 -9.82 -10.85
CA TYR A 87 -13.22 -10.95 -11.77
C TYR A 87 -12.56 -12.19 -11.16
N VAL A 88 -13.11 -13.37 -11.43
CA VAL A 88 -12.46 -14.67 -11.21
C VAL A 88 -12.17 -15.32 -12.57
N ILE A 89 -11.01 -15.92 -12.69
CA ILE A 89 -10.49 -16.58 -13.88
C ILE A 89 -10.33 -18.06 -13.55
N VAL A 90 -10.99 -18.91 -14.35
CA VAL A 90 -10.92 -20.37 -14.26
C VAL A 90 -10.77 -20.90 -15.68
N ASP A 91 -9.77 -21.76 -15.93
CA ASP A 91 -9.52 -22.38 -17.24
C ASP A 91 -9.55 -21.38 -18.41
N GLY A 92 -8.77 -20.29 -18.28
CA GLY A 92 -8.69 -19.19 -19.26
C GLY A 92 -9.93 -18.28 -19.35
N THR A 93 -11.01 -18.59 -18.62
CA THR A 93 -12.30 -17.90 -18.71
C THR A 93 -12.50 -16.92 -17.55
N ALA A 94 -12.59 -15.62 -17.85
CA ALA A 94 -12.89 -14.58 -16.86
C ALA A 94 -14.41 -14.36 -16.69
N THR A 95 -14.89 -14.42 -15.44
CA THR A 95 -16.27 -14.10 -15.05
C THR A 95 -16.29 -13.11 -13.88
N VAL A 96 -17.41 -12.43 -13.64
CA VAL A 96 -17.51 -11.44 -12.54
C VAL A 96 -17.82 -12.16 -11.23
N TYR A 97 -16.84 -12.22 -10.32
CA TYR A 97 -17.02 -12.72 -8.96
C TYR A 97 -17.83 -11.75 -8.11
N MET A 98 -17.50 -10.46 -8.14
CA MET A 98 -18.17 -9.41 -7.35
C MET A 98 -18.30 -8.13 -8.17
N ASN A 99 -19.46 -7.48 -8.11
CA ASN A 99 -19.64 -6.10 -8.58
C ASN A 99 -19.61 -5.16 -7.37
N LEU A 100 -18.41 -4.86 -6.90
CA LEU A 100 -18.16 -4.06 -5.69
C LEU A 100 -18.78 -2.65 -5.78
N LYS A 101 -18.75 -2.00 -6.96
CA LYS A 101 -19.44 -0.71 -7.16
C LYS A 101 -20.94 -0.80 -6.88
N LYS A 102 -21.59 -1.92 -7.20
CA LYS A 102 -23.01 -2.15 -6.86
C LYS A 102 -23.27 -2.49 -5.38
N LEU A 103 -22.24 -2.80 -4.60
CA LEU A 103 -22.36 -3.11 -3.17
C LEU A 103 -22.11 -1.87 -2.29
N ILE A 104 -21.17 -1.01 -2.69
CA ILE A 104 -20.88 0.28 -2.05
C ILE A 104 -21.81 1.42 -2.57
N CYS A 105 -22.48 1.19 -3.70
CA CYS A 105 -23.53 2.06 -4.25
C CYS A 105 -23.07 3.50 -4.56
N ALA A 106 -23.56 4.49 -3.80
CA ALA A 106 -23.36 5.90 -4.08
C ALA A 106 -21.99 6.43 -3.63
N ASP A 107 -21.38 5.78 -2.63
CA ASP A 107 -20.14 6.28 -2.04
C ASP A 107 -18.91 5.94 -2.88
N PHE A 108 -18.96 4.94 -3.77
CA PHE A 108 -17.80 4.48 -4.55
C PHE A 108 -17.37 5.46 -5.66
N THR A 109 -16.14 5.99 -5.57
CA THR A 109 -15.57 6.95 -6.52
C THR A 109 -14.33 6.40 -7.25
N TYR A 110 -14.07 6.86 -8.47
CA TYR A 110 -12.92 6.47 -9.30
C TYR A 110 -12.54 7.54 -10.34
N GLU A 111 -12.79 8.81 -10.03
CA GLU A 111 -12.66 9.93 -10.98
C GLU A 111 -11.22 10.13 -11.48
N THR A 112 -10.20 9.82 -10.67
CA THR A 112 -8.80 9.85 -11.09
C THR A 112 -8.24 8.49 -11.53
N PRO A 113 -7.05 8.46 -12.18
CA PRO A 113 -6.37 7.21 -12.51
C PRO A 113 -5.91 6.37 -11.31
N GLN A 114 -5.86 6.93 -10.09
CA GLN A 114 -5.44 6.21 -8.88
C GLN A 114 -6.63 5.82 -7.98
N GLN A 115 -7.70 6.63 -7.93
CA GLN A 115 -8.92 6.30 -7.19
C GLN A 115 -9.67 5.09 -7.78
N GLY A 116 -10.31 4.31 -6.89
CA GLY A 116 -11.25 3.25 -7.25
C GLY A 116 -11.16 2.04 -6.35
N PHE A 117 -11.51 0.87 -6.88
CA PHE A 117 -11.22 -0.42 -6.22
C PHE A 117 -9.74 -0.77 -6.45
N ALA A 118 -8.86 -0.31 -5.56
CA ALA A 118 -7.41 -0.33 -5.75
C ALA A 118 -6.78 -1.71 -5.53
N TYR A 119 -7.02 -2.34 -4.37
CA TYR A 119 -6.36 -3.59 -3.96
C TYR A 119 -7.31 -4.53 -3.20
N PHE A 120 -6.93 -5.80 -3.12
CA PHE A 120 -7.61 -6.81 -2.31
C PHE A 120 -6.64 -7.86 -1.78
N ALA A 121 -7.00 -8.54 -0.69
CA ALA A 121 -6.25 -9.67 -0.14
C ALA A 121 -7.20 -10.72 0.45
N PHE A 122 -7.00 -11.99 0.10
CA PHE A 122 -7.68 -13.12 0.73
C PHE A 122 -7.01 -13.47 2.06
N HIS A 123 -7.79 -13.83 3.09
CA HIS A 123 -7.24 -14.36 4.34
C HIS A 123 -6.49 -15.69 4.07
N PRO A 124 -5.41 -16.02 4.80
CA PRO A 124 -4.70 -17.30 4.63
C PRO A 124 -5.58 -18.56 4.79
N GLU A 125 -6.73 -18.42 5.46
CA GLU A 125 -7.75 -19.45 5.66
C GLU A 125 -9.05 -19.19 4.86
N PHE A 126 -8.99 -18.46 3.74
CA PHE A 126 -10.18 -18.09 2.97
C PHE A 126 -11.05 -19.29 2.60
N ALA A 127 -10.44 -20.44 2.28
CA ALA A 127 -11.15 -21.70 1.98
C ALA A 127 -12.04 -22.18 3.14
N GLN A 128 -11.67 -21.89 4.38
CA GLN A 128 -12.36 -22.30 5.60
C GLN A 128 -13.30 -21.21 6.13
N ASN A 129 -12.89 -19.93 6.08
CA ASN A 129 -13.58 -18.83 6.76
C ASN A 129 -14.29 -17.83 5.83
N GLY A 130 -13.98 -17.83 4.53
CA GLY A 130 -14.57 -16.95 3.52
C GLY A 130 -14.16 -15.49 3.59
N ILE A 131 -13.15 -15.15 4.39
CA ILE A 131 -12.76 -13.76 4.66
C ILE A 131 -11.76 -13.23 3.63
N PHE A 132 -12.04 -12.03 3.10
CA PHE A 132 -11.10 -11.25 2.30
C PHE A 132 -11.33 -9.75 2.51
N TYR A 133 -10.36 -8.94 2.07
CA TYR A 133 -10.30 -7.51 2.32
C TYR A 133 -10.15 -6.74 1.02
N THR A 134 -10.69 -5.52 0.93
CA THR A 134 -10.56 -4.62 -0.23
C THR A 134 -10.22 -3.20 0.17
N VAL A 135 -9.40 -2.52 -0.62
CA VAL A 135 -9.18 -1.06 -0.57
C VAL A 135 -10.05 -0.39 -1.62
N THR A 136 -10.85 0.59 -1.22
CA THR A 136 -11.79 1.30 -2.10
C THR A 136 -11.84 2.78 -1.80
N SER A 137 -11.66 3.61 -2.83
CA SER A 137 -11.90 5.04 -2.74
C SER A 137 -13.39 5.34 -2.66
N GLU A 138 -13.78 6.06 -1.62
CA GLU A 138 -15.16 6.48 -1.35
C GLU A 138 -15.27 8.02 -1.18
N VAL A 139 -16.46 8.57 -1.40
CA VAL A 139 -16.72 10.00 -1.24
C VAL A 139 -16.53 10.43 0.21
N LYS A 140 -15.88 11.59 0.42
CA LYS A 140 -15.60 12.14 1.74
C LYS A 140 -16.84 12.48 2.60
N THR A 141 -18.02 12.51 1.98
CA THR A 141 -19.30 12.74 2.65
C THR A 141 -19.98 11.47 3.16
N GLY A 142 -19.45 10.27 2.86
CA GLY A 142 -20.11 9.01 3.20
C GLY A 142 -20.05 8.67 4.68
N SER A 143 -18.91 8.91 5.35
CA SER A 143 -18.72 8.72 6.80
C SER A 143 -17.46 9.41 7.30
N THR A 144 -17.44 9.73 8.60
CA THR A 144 -16.26 10.24 9.32
C THR A 144 -15.09 9.26 9.21
N PRO A 145 -13.88 9.71 8.85
CA PRO A 145 -12.70 8.86 8.81
C PRO A 145 -12.18 8.53 10.22
N ASP A 146 -11.59 7.35 10.40
CA ASP A 146 -10.85 6.98 11.62
C ASP A 146 -9.54 7.78 11.70
N PHE A 147 -8.92 8.06 10.54
CA PHE A 147 -7.70 8.85 10.39
C PHE A 147 -7.98 10.11 9.55
N PRO A 148 -8.56 11.17 10.15
CA PRO A 148 -8.74 12.46 9.50
C PRO A 148 -7.41 13.18 9.25
N VAL A 149 -7.44 14.17 8.36
CA VAL A 149 -6.38 15.17 8.19
C VAL A 149 -6.46 16.17 9.34
N THR A 150 -5.56 16.04 10.32
CA THR A 150 -5.65 16.77 11.61
C THR A 150 -5.15 18.22 11.57
N LYS A 151 -4.56 18.66 10.44
CA LYS A 151 -3.95 19.98 10.27
C LYS A 151 -4.28 20.50 8.86
N PRO A 152 -4.66 21.78 8.69
CA PRO A 152 -4.89 22.35 7.36
C PRO A 152 -3.65 22.25 6.49
N ILE A 153 -3.75 21.56 5.36
CA ILE A 153 -2.74 21.54 4.31
C ILE A 153 -2.98 22.77 3.43
N ILE A 154 -1.90 23.46 3.04
CA ILE A 154 -1.98 24.76 2.36
C ILE A 154 -1.08 24.72 1.13
N ASP A 155 -1.64 25.06 -0.04
CA ASP A 155 -0.91 25.06 -1.30
C ASP A 155 0.04 26.26 -1.46
N SER A 156 0.84 26.26 -2.52
CA SER A 156 1.76 27.36 -2.88
C SER A 156 1.07 28.70 -3.15
N ASN A 157 -0.26 28.71 -3.39
CA ASN A 157 -1.10 29.89 -3.55
C ASN A 157 -1.75 30.35 -2.23
N LYS A 158 -1.43 29.70 -1.11
CA LYS A 158 -2.01 29.90 0.24
C LYS A 158 -3.49 29.50 0.37
N LYS A 159 -3.98 28.63 -0.50
CA LYS A 159 -5.32 28.04 -0.42
C LYS A 159 -5.28 26.79 0.47
N ILE A 160 -6.29 26.63 1.33
CA ILE A 160 -6.50 25.36 2.05
C ILE A 160 -6.88 24.26 1.05
N ILE A 161 -6.27 23.09 1.25
CA ILE A 161 -6.57 21.87 0.51
C ILE A 161 -7.61 21.08 1.30
N GLU A 162 -8.76 20.89 0.67
CA GLU A 162 -9.87 20.08 1.16
C GLU A 162 -9.64 18.62 0.75
N SER A 163 -10.03 17.64 1.58
CA SER A 163 -10.00 16.22 1.20
C SER A 163 -10.52 15.98 -0.21
N ALA A 164 -9.84 15.10 -0.96
CA ALA A 164 -10.30 14.66 -2.26
C ALA A 164 -11.33 13.53 -2.13
N HIS A 165 -11.05 12.57 -1.24
CA HIS A 165 -11.85 11.37 -1.00
C HIS A 165 -11.43 10.72 0.34
N HIS A 166 -12.09 9.63 0.73
CA HIS A 166 -11.61 8.75 1.80
C HIS A 166 -11.26 7.39 1.19
N ASP A 167 -10.11 6.81 1.49
CA ASP A 167 -9.82 5.41 1.15
C ASP A 167 -10.28 4.50 2.30
N VAL A 168 -10.95 3.40 1.94
CA VAL A 168 -11.68 2.54 2.86
C VAL A 168 -11.21 1.10 2.73
N ILE A 169 -10.86 0.50 3.86
CA ILE A 169 -10.55 -0.92 3.96
C ILE A 169 -11.79 -1.62 4.51
N ARG A 170 -12.32 -2.56 3.73
CA ARG A 170 -13.55 -3.30 4.02
C ARG A 170 -13.28 -4.79 4.08
N GLU A 171 -13.70 -5.43 5.16
CA GLU A 171 -13.72 -6.88 5.31
C GLU A 171 -14.99 -7.44 4.67
N TRP A 172 -14.86 -8.50 3.89
CA TRP A 172 -15.95 -9.25 3.27
C TRP A 172 -15.92 -10.69 3.75
N LYS A 173 -17.09 -11.28 4.00
CA LYS A 173 -17.22 -12.70 4.35
C LYS A 173 -18.15 -13.41 3.39
N ALA A 174 -17.58 -14.21 2.49
CA ALA A 174 -18.32 -15.05 1.56
C ALA A 174 -19.00 -16.21 2.28
N THR A 175 -20.28 -16.46 1.99
CA THR A 175 -21.07 -17.56 2.55
C THR A 175 -20.64 -18.92 2.00
N ASN A 176 -20.08 -18.97 0.79
CA ASN A 176 -19.40 -20.15 0.24
C ASN A 176 -18.09 -19.71 -0.46
N PRO A 177 -16.91 -20.00 0.11
CA PRO A 177 -15.62 -19.63 -0.50
C PRO A 177 -15.35 -20.31 -1.85
N SER A 178 -15.86 -21.52 -2.05
CA SER A 178 -15.68 -22.28 -3.31
C SER A 178 -16.55 -21.78 -4.47
N SER A 179 -17.50 -20.88 -4.21
CA SER A 179 -18.32 -20.25 -5.24
C SER A 179 -17.49 -19.35 -6.17
N ASN A 180 -17.80 -19.35 -7.47
CA ASN A 180 -17.27 -18.38 -8.43
C ASN A 180 -18.07 -17.06 -8.48
N THR A 181 -19.11 -16.92 -7.66
CA THR A 181 -19.90 -15.70 -7.47
C THR A 181 -19.96 -15.35 -5.99
N PHE A 182 -19.68 -14.10 -5.64
CA PHE A 182 -19.79 -13.61 -4.26
C PHE A 182 -21.25 -13.52 -3.81
N VAL A 183 -21.54 -14.19 -2.70
CA VAL A 183 -22.68 -13.94 -1.82
C VAL A 183 -22.12 -13.95 -0.40
N GLY A 184 -22.46 -12.96 0.42
CA GLY A 184 -21.84 -12.77 1.72
C GLY A 184 -22.21 -11.45 2.38
N THR A 185 -21.53 -11.15 3.49
CA THR A 185 -21.66 -9.88 4.23
C THR A 185 -20.37 -9.06 4.13
N SER A 186 -20.40 -7.83 4.66
CA SER A 186 -19.20 -7.01 4.81
C SER A 186 -19.25 -6.18 6.10
N ARG A 187 -18.09 -5.69 6.53
CA ARG A 187 -17.96 -4.62 7.53
C ARG A 187 -16.80 -3.71 7.15
N GLU A 188 -16.94 -2.42 7.46
CA GLU A 188 -15.80 -1.51 7.46
C GLU A 188 -14.82 -1.90 8.57
N ILE A 189 -13.51 -1.70 8.35
CA ILE A 189 -12.50 -1.92 9.40
C ILE A 189 -11.52 -0.75 9.57
N LEU A 190 -11.43 0.16 8.58
CA LEU A 190 -10.57 1.34 8.61
C LEU A 190 -10.97 2.31 7.47
N ARG A 191 -11.11 3.61 7.78
CA ARG A 191 -11.30 4.71 6.82
C ARG A 191 -10.26 5.81 7.04
N ILE A 192 -9.53 6.16 5.98
CA ILE A 192 -8.47 7.18 5.97
C ILE A 192 -8.91 8.37 5.11
N GLU A 193 -8.65 9.60 5.57
CA GLU A 193 -8.92 10.81 4.79
C GLU A 193 -7.74 11.13 3.87
N GLU A 194 -7.97 11.11 2.55
CA GLU A 194 -6.94 11.39 1.55
C GLU A 194 -7.05 12.86 1.07
N PRO A 195 -6.00 13.68 1.25
CA PRO A 195 -6.04 15.11 0.92
C PRO A 195 -5.96 15.39 -0.58
N TYR A 196 -5.17 14.64 -1.33
CA TYR A 196 -5.11 14.70 -2.80
C TYR A 196 -5.69 13.40 -3.40
N PRO A 197 -5.97 13.31 -4.72
CA PRO A 197 -6.60 12.15 -5.35
C PRO A 197 -5.60 11.14 -5.96
N ASP A 198 -4.39 11.11 -5.40
CA ASP A 198 -3.25 10.30 -5.79
C ASP A 198 -2.34 10.00 -4.58
N HIS A 199 -1.48 8.99 -4.69
CA HIS A 199 -0.72 8.36 -3.59
C HIS A 199 -1.63 7.85 -2.44
N ASN A 200 -2.77 7.30 -2.85
CA ASN A 200 -3.75 6.48 -2.15
C ASN A 200 -3.20 5.32 -1.29
N VAL A 201 -4.07 4.73 -0.47
CA VAL A 201 -3.84 3.46 0.23
C VAL A 201 -3.43 2.35 -0.75
N GLY A 202 -2.32 1.69 -0.42
CA GLY A 202 -1.63 0.72 -1.26
C GLY A 202 -2.10 -0.72 -1.07
N GLN A 203 -1.18 -1.64 -1.36
CA GLN A 203 -1.48 -3.07 -1.32
C GLN A 203 -1.79 -3.59 0.09
N LEU A 204 -2.81 -4.44 0.17
CA LEU A 204 -3.10 -5.30 1.31
C LEU A 204 -2.34 -6.63 1.20
N GLY A 205 -1.92 -7.19 2.34
CA GLY A 205 -1.23 -8.47 2.35
C GLY A 205 -1.32 -9.22 3.67
N PHE A 206 -0.91 -10.49 3.62
CA PHE A 206 -0.57 -11.33 4.75
C PHE A 206 0.82 -11.90 4.51
N ASN A 207 1.58 -12.24 5.55
CA ASN A 207 2.87 -12.91 5.36
C ASN A 207 2.64 -14.33 4.80
N PRO A 208 3.08 -14.64 3.56
CA PRO A 208 2.80 -15.94 2.93
C PRO A 208 3.64 -17.08 3.50
N ASN A 209 4.62 -16.79 4.35
CA ASN A 209 5.49 -17.78 4.98
C ASN A 209 5.01 -18.21 6.37
N ALA A 210 4.22 -17.35 7.04
CA ALA A 210 3.69 -17.57 8.38
C ALA A 210 2.69 -18.74 8.41
N LYS A 211 2.61 -19.41 9.57
CA LYS A 211 1.86 -20.65 9.79
C LYS A 211 0.98 -20.52 11.04
N PRO A 212 -0.10 -21.30 11.17
CA PRO A 212 -0.89 -21.34 12.41
C PRO A 212 0.00 -21.59 13.63
N GLY A 213 0.09 -20.58 14.52
CA GLY A 213 0.96 -20.58 15.70
C GLY A 213 2.16 -19.62 15.64
N ASP A 214 2.50 -19.07 14.46
CA ASP A 214 3.46 -17.96 14.34
C ASP A 214 2.80 -16.63 14.73
N ASP A 215 3.53 -15.75 15.42
CA ASP A 215 3.06 -14.41 15.85
C ASP A 215 2.52 -13.53 14.70
N ASP A 216 2.91 -13.83 13.46
CA ASP A 216 2.57 -13.06 12.26
C ASP A 216 1.41 -13.67 11.42
N TYR A 217 0.86 -14.80 11.86
CA TYR A 217 -0.20 -15.49 11.13
C TYR A 217 -1.55 -14.79 11.26
N GLY A 218 -2.25 -14.64 10.13
CA GLY A 218 -3.53 -13.94 10.09
C GLY A 218 -3.47 -12.41 10.31
N LEU A 219 -2.27 -11.82 10.43
CA LEU A 219 -2.12 -10.37 10.54
C LEU A 219 -2.28 -9.71 9.16
N LEU A 220 -3.35 -8.93 9.00
CA LEU A 220 -3.56 -8.12 7.81
C LEU A 220 -2.60 -6.92 7.84
N TYR A 221 -1.74 -6.85 6.84
CA TYR A 221 -0.85 -5.74 6.56
C TYR A 221 -1.49 -4.75 5.58
N ILE A 222 -1.37 -3.46 5.87
CA ILE A 222 -1.89 -2.36 5.04
C ILE A 222 -0.75 -1.39 4.73
N ALA A 223 -0.41 -1.25 3.45
CA ALA A 223 0.48 -0.18 2.99
C ALA A 223 -0.33 1.12 2.83
N VAL A 224 0.19 2.22 3.39
CA VAL A 224 -0.39 3.58 3.24
C VAL A 224 0.72 4.48 2.70
N ALA A 225 0.39 5.30 1.69
CA ALA A 225 1.34 6.23 1.07
C ALA A 225 1.13 7.66 1.60
N ASP A 226 1.69 8.66 0.92
CA ASP A 226 1.75 10.05 1.40
C ASP A 226 0.50 10.91 1.12
N GLY A 227 -0.54 10.33 0.50
CA GLY A 227 -1.79 11.01 0.16
C GLY A 227 -1.66 12.15 -0.85
N GLY A 228 -0.51 12.26 -1.54
CA GLY A 228 -0.17 13.20 -2.61
C GLY A 228 0.75 14.34 -2.18
N SER A 229 1.48 14.19 -1.06
CA SER A 229 2.24 15.27 -0.43
C SER A 229 3.64 15.45 -1.02
N ASP A 230 3.94 16.63 -1.58
CA ASP A 230 5.24 16.97 -2.19
C ASP A 230 6.29 17.52 -1.20
N GLY A 231 5.91 17.68 0.07
CA GLY A 231 6.79 18.14 1.16
C GLY A 231 6.93 19.66 1.33
N TYR A 232 6.32 20.50 0.48
CA TYR A 232 6.52 21.96 0.53
C TYR A 232 5.38 22.76 1.21
N PRO A 233 5.65 23.54 2.28
CA PRO A 233 6.61 23.31 3.35
C PRO A 233 5.92 22.51 4.48
N VAL A 234 5.99 21.18 4.40
CA VAL A 234 5.25 20.25 5.27
C VAL A 234 5.94 20.05 6.64
N SER A 235 6.81 20.99 7.06
CA SER A 235 7.76 20.83 8.18
C SER A 235 7.13 20.50 9.52
N ASP A 236 5.89 20.92 9.72
CA ASP A 236 5.12 20.70 10.95
C ASP A 236 3.76 20.05 10.67
N THR A 237 3.48 19.66 9.42
CA THR A 237 2.16 19.19 8.94
C THR A 237 2.17 17.78 8.38
N GLU A 238 2.77 16.84 9.10
CA GLU A 238 2.30 15.44 9.02
C GLU A 238 0.77 15.44 9.27
N ALA A 239 -0.01 15.13 8.23
CA ALA A 239 -1.48 15.17 8.26
C ALA A 239 -2.06 14.19 9.29
N HIS A 240 -1.39 13.04 9.42
CA HIS A 240 -1.60 12.01 10.43
C HIS A 240 -0.25 11.80 11.15
N GLY A 241 -0.09 12.39 12.34
CA GLY A 241 1.24 12.69 12.89
C GLY A 241 2.07 11.53 13.46
N ARG A 242 3.34 11.42 13.00
CA ARG A 242 4.47 10.59 13.46
C ARG A 242 4.42 9.08 13.19
N TRP A 243 4.42 8.66 11.92
CA TRP A 243 4.32 7.23 11.55
C TRP A 243 5.38 6.71 10.53
N VAL A 244 5.50 5.37 10.35
CA VAL A 244 6.81 4.72 10.12
C VAL A 244 6.96 3.66 8.99
N PHE A 245 8.01 3.84 8.17
CA PHE A 245 8.31 3.27 6.84
C PHE A 245 8.20 1.78 6.54
N LEU A 246 7.67 1.50 5.34
CA LEU A 246 8.43 0.82 4.27
C LEU A 246 8.01 1.29 2.84
N ALA A 247 8.98 1.40 1.93
CA ALA A 247 8.78 1.60 0.48
C ALA A 247 9.97 1.01 -0.31
N TRP A 248 9.79 0.73 -1.61
CA TRP A 248 10.88 0.27 -2.51
C TRP A 248 11.39 1.43 -3.38
N SER A 249 12.66 1.33 -3.81
CA SER A 249 13.44 2.39 -4.51
C SER A 249 13.95 3.54 -3.61
N ARG A 250 14.84 4.38 -4.17
CA ARG A 250 16.00 4.93 -3.43
C ARG A 250 15.91 6.42 -3.07
N TRP A 251 14.99 6.78 -2.18
CA TRP A 251 15.08 8.00 -1.36
C TRP A 251 14.73 7.66 0.09
N VAL A 252 15.45 8.22 1.07
CA VAL A 252 15.28 7.87 2.50
C VAL A 252 14.19 8.73 3.15
N PHE A 253 12.99 8.56 2.63
CA PHE A 253 11.73 8.68 3.36
C PHE A 253 11.28 7.23 3.63
N ARG A 254 10.65 6.72 4.71
CA ARG A 254 8.82 7.11 6.91
C ARG A 254 7.32 7.79 6.85
N TRP A 255 6.15 7.09 6.94
CA TRP A 255 5.52 6.09 6.01
C TRP A 255 4.92 4.77 6.60
N PRO A 256 3.89 4.76 7.49
CA PRO A 256 3.43 3.58 8.26
C PRO A 256 3.24 2.23 7.56
N LEU A 257 3.44 1.16 8.35
CA LEU A 257 2.88 -0.18 8.10
C LEU A 257 1.92 -0.58 9.24
N ILE A 258 0.63 -0.70 8.93
CA ILE A 258 -0.43 -1.04 9.91
C ILE A 258 -0.65 -2.55 9.93
N ARG A 259 -0.78 -3.16 11.12
CA ARG A 259 -1.33 -4.51 11.30
C ARG A 259 -2.69 -4.47 11.99
N ILE A 260 -3.61 -5.33 11.56
CA ILE A 260 -4.91 -5.54 12.23
C ILE A 260 -5.01 -6.99 12.71
N HIS A 261 -5.30 -7.18 14.00
CA HIS A 261 -5.52 -8.48 14.64
C HIS A 261 -6.92 -8.51 15.26
N HIS A 262 -7.87 -9.25 14.66
CA HIS A 262 -9.21 -9.52 15.22
C HIS A 262 -9.98 -8.28 15.73
N GLY A 263 -9.79 -7.11 15.12
CA GLY A 263 -10.42 -5.84 15.50
C GLY A 263 -9.57 -4.90 16.36
N SER A 264 -8.38 -5.33 16.79
CA SER A 264 -7.35 -4.43 17.34
C SER A 264 -6.41 -3.95 16.22
N ILE A 265 -6.25 -2.64 16.10
CA ILE A 265 -5.30 -1.99 15.18
C ILE A 265 -4.00 -1.71 15.93
N THR A 266 -2.86 -2.09 15.35
CA THR A 266 -1.53 -1.85 15.94
C THR A 266 -0.58 -1.31 14.87
N CYS A 267 0.10 -0.18 15.17
CA CYS A 267 1.15 0.37 14.32
C CYS A 267 2.54 -0.14 14.76
N LEU A 268 3.46 -0.28 13.82
CA LEU A 268 4.85 -0.69 14.04
C LEU A 268 5.77 0.54 14.10
N PHE A 269 6.90 0.45 14.82
CA PHE A 269 7.81 1.58 15.12
C PHE A 269 9.28 1.32 14.71
#